data_AF-A0A0D0ADR4-F1
#
_entry.id   AF-A0A0D0ADR4-F1
#
_cell.length_a   1.000
_cell.length_b   1.000
_cell.length_c   1.000
_cell.angle_alpha   90.00
_cell.angle_beta   90.00
_cell.angle_gamma   90.00
#
_symmetry.space_group_name_H-M   'P 1'
#
loop_
_entity.id
_entity.type
_entity.pdbx_description
1 polymer ?
#
loop_
_entity_poly.entity_id
_entity_poly.type
_entity_poly.pdbx_seq_one_letter_code
_entity_poly.pdbx_strand_id
1 'polypeptide(L)'
;MGVAPSSSLPTTSIPSTLSLLYGLLSSLFIAFHAVLIKSSLPYCNNSTIQLAYWTNLGSAILLLPFVFLHGEFSILEDLVHDSTWDPNVYLWGTLITGIFGFLLCVAGLLSIKVTSPITHMFSSAARTVIQTVLGVWLFNDILSSNRAASILLILLGTMYYTWIKSAETAGPPASRRPNDVEALGNGRDGIPKDSDG
;
A
#
# COMPACT_ATOMS: atom_id res chain seq x y z
N MET A 1 7.41 -41.32 -23.31
CA MET A 1 7.93 -41.60 -21.95
C MET A 1 8.35 -40.28 -21.32
N GLY A 2 7.39 -39.54 -20.74
CA GLY A 2 7.69 -38.32 -20.01
C GLY A 2 7.93 -38.70 -18.55
N VAL A 3 9.20 -38.76 -18.14
CA VAL A 3 9.54 -38.83 -16.72
C VAL A 3 9.49 -37.42 -16.17
N ALA A 4 8.43 -37.10 -15.44
CA ALA A 4 8.41 -35.93 -14.58
C ALA A 4 9.65 -36.02 -13.66
N PRO A 5 10.50 -34.98 -13.56
CA PRO A 5 11.54 -35.00 -12.56
C PRO A 5 10.83 -34.93 -11.21
N SER A 6 10.79 -36.05 -10.50
CA SER A 6 10.48 -36.08 -9.07
C SER A 6 11.66 -35.45 -8.33
N SER A 7 11.77 -34.12 -8.43
CA SER A 7 12.48 -33.36 -7.41
C SER A 7 11.65 -33.53 -6.14
N SER A 8 12.13 -34.38 -5.23
CA SER A 8 11.70 -34.40 -3.84
C SER A 8 12.05 -33.03 -3.24
N LEU A 9 11.19 -32.05 -3.51
CA LEU A 9 11.25 -30.74 -2.88
C LEU A 9 11.03 -30.96 -1.38
N PRO A 10 11.88 -30.40 -0.50
CA PRO A 10 11.67 -30.48 0.94
C PRO A 10 10.25 -30.03 1.26
N THR A 11 9.50 -30.79 2.08
CA THR A 11 8.10 -30.49 2.46
C THR A 11 7.93 -29.06 3.01
N THR A 12 9.00 -28.47 3.55
CA THR A 12 9.12 -27.07 3.98
C THR A 12 9.02 -26.02 2.87
N SER A 13 9.08 -26.42 1.59
CA SER A 13 9.02 -25.50 0.44
C SER A 13 7.65 -25.46 -0.27
N ILE A 14 6.71 -26.31 0.15
CA ILE A 14 5.33 -26.33 -0.35
C ILE A 14 4.51 -25.36 0.52
N PRO A 15 3.94 -24.28 -0.04
CA PRO A 15 3.09 -23.37 0.73
C PRO A 15 1.94 -24.14 1.36
N SER A 16 1.73 -23.98 2.67
CA SER A 16 0.57 -24.55 3.34
C SER A 16 -0.72 -23.95 2.76
N THR A 17 -1.81 -24.71 2.79
CA THR A 17 -3.13 -24.19 2.38
C THR A 17 -3.53 -22.93 3.14
N LEU A 18 -3.07 -22.83 4.39
CA LEU A 18 -3.27 -21.69 5.27
C LEU A 18 -2.46 -20.46 4.82
N SER A 19 -1.20 -20.63 4.39
CA SER A 19 -0.41 -19.51 3.86
C SER A 19 -0.97 -18.99 2.53
N LEU A 20 -1.53 -19.88 1.69
CA LEU A 20 -2.23 -19.50 0.47
C LEU A 20 -3.51 -18.69 0.79
N LEU A 21 -4.30 -19.14 1.76
CA LEU A 21 -5.51 -18.43 2.21
C LEU A 21 -5.17 -17.04 2.75
N TYR A 22 -4.13 -16.92 3.59
CA TYR A 22 -3.68 -15.62 4.08
C TYR A 22 -3.11 -14.73 2.97
N GLY A 23 -2.44 -15.30 1.97
CA GLY A 23 -2.01 -14.56 0.77
C GLY A 23 -3.19 -13.98 -0.02
N LEU A 24 -4.25 -14.78 -0.21
CA LEU A 24 -5.49 -14.33 -0.87
C LEU A 24 -6.17 -13.23 -0.06
N LEU A 25 -6.35 -13.45 1.23
CA LEU A 25 -7.03 -12.53 2.12
C LEU A 25 -6.26 -11.19 2.22
N SER A 26 -4.94 -11.25 2.28
CA SER A 26 -4.06 -10.07 2.23
C SER A 26 -4.29 -9.25 0.95
N SER A 27 -4.36 -9.91 -0.21
CA SER A 27 -4.62 -9.24 -1.49
C SER A 27 -6.01 -8.58 -1.53
N LEU A 28 -7.03 -9.22 -0.93
CA LEU A 28 -8.37 -8.66 -0.79
C LEU A 28 -8.36 -7.39 0.08
N PHE A 29 -7.67 -7.41 1.23
CA PHE A 29 -7.55 -6.25 2.10
C PHE A 29 -6.78 -5.10 1.45
N ILE A 30 -5.75 -5.39 0.66
CA ILE A 30 -5.03 -4.38 -0.14
C ILE A 30 -5.97 -3.74 -1.17
N ALA A 31 -6.84 -4.52 -1.80
CA ALA A 31 -7.85 -3.99 -2.71
C ALA A 31 -8.87 -3.09 -1.98
N PHE A 32 -9.38 -3.51 -0.82
CA PHE A 32 -10.26 -2.67 0.01
C PHE A 32 -9.57 -1.38 0.45
N HIS A 33 -8.32 -1.46 0.90
CA HIS A 33 -7.52 -0.30 1.28
C HIS A 33 -7.39 0.70 0.12
N ALA A 34 -7.09 0.23 -1.09
CA ALA A 34 -7.01 1.08 -2.27
C ALA A 34 -8.34 1.77 -2.61
N VAL A 35 -9.48 1.08 -2.45
CA VAL A 35 -10.82 1.63 -2.66
C VAL A 35 -11.16 2.70 -1.61
N LEU A 36 -10.87 2.42 -0.33
CA LEU A 36 -11.10 3.37 0.77
C LEU A 36 -10.27 4.65 0.59
N ILE A 37 -8.99 4.52 0.23
CA ILE A 37 -8.14 5.69 -0.06
C ILE A 37 -8.70 6.49 -1.24
N LYS A 38 -9.11 5.84 -2.33
CA LYS A 38 -9.72 6.53 -3.47
C LYS A 38 -11.02 7.25 -3.08
N SER A 39 -11.82 6.65 -2.21
CA SER A 39 -13.05 7.26 -1.71
C SER A 39 -12.81 8.43 -0.76
N SER A 40 -11.66 8.48 -0.05
CA SER A 40 -11.31 9.55 0.89
C SER A 40 -10.54 10.72 0.25
N LEU A 41 -9.91 10.51 -0.90
CA LEU A 41 -9.19 11.54 -1.66
C LEU A 41 -9.99 12.84 -1.93
N PRO A 42 -11.28 12.82 -2.31
CA PRO A 42 -12.04 14.06 -2.56
C PRO A 42 -12.36 14.87 -1.30
N TYR A 43 -12.18 14.32 -0.10
CA TYR A 43 -12.51 14.97 1.18
C TYR A 43 -11.29 15.54 1.92
N CYS A 44 -10.08 15.24 1.45
CA CYS A 44 -8.83 15.74 2.04
C CYS A 44 -8.28 16.88 1.17
N ASN A 45 -8.49 18.12 1.60
CA ASN A 45 -8.08 19.39 0.98
C ASN A 45 -6.57 19.49 0.63
N ASN A 46 -6.08 18.70 -0.33
CA ASN A 46 -4.77 18.76 -0.96
C ASN A 46 -3.53 18.74 -0.02
N SER A 47 -3.70 18.40 1.26
CA SER A 47 -2.61 18.36 2.26
C SER A 47 -2.12 16.92 2.51
N THR A 48 -0.86 16.66 2.14
CA THR A 48 -0.19 15.35 2.26
C THR A 48 -0.14 14.85 3.72
N ILE A 49 -0.02 15.77 4.68
CA ILE A 49 0.04 15.46 6.12
C ILE A 49 -1.33 15.04 6.64
N GLN A 50 -2.41 15.67 6.18
CA GLN A 50 -3.77 15.28 6.57
C GLN A 50 -4.11 13.88 6.01
N LEU A 51 -3.70 13.58 4.78
CA LEU A 51 -3.88 12.26 4.19
C LEU A 51 -3.07 11.19 4.92
N ALA A 52 -1.82 11.49 5.31
CA ALA A 52 -1.00 10.59 6.12
C ALA A 52 -1.65 10.33 7.49
N TYR A 53 -2.16 11.38 8.14
CA TYR A 53 -2.85 11.27 9.43
C TYR A 53 -4.08 10.36 9.33
N TRP A 54 -4.98 10.59 8.38
CA TRP A 54 -6.18 9.77 8.21
C TRP A 54 -5.88 8.33 7.81
N THR A 55 -4.85 8.12 6.98
CA THR A 55 -4.43 6.77 6.57
C THR A 55 -3.88 5.98 7.76
N ASN A 56 -3.01 6.60 8.56
CA ASN A 56 -2.44 5.95 9.75
C ASN A 56 -3.50 5.76 10.86
N LEU A 57 -4.38 6.75 11.08
CA LEU A 57 -5.46 6.65 12.07
C LEU A 57 -6.48 5.57 11.67
N GLY A 58 -6.89 5.54 10.40
CA GLY A 58 -7.77 4.50 9.89
C GLY A 58 -7.16 3.11 10.05
N SER A 59 -5.86 2.98 9.78
CA SER A 59 -5.12 1.72 9.98
C SER A 59 -5.09 1.33 11.46
N ALA A 60 -4.86 2.27 12.38
CA ALA A 60 -4.88 2.02 13.82
C ALA A 60 -6.27 1.58 14.31
N ILE A 61 -7.35 2.23 13.85
CA ILE A 61 -8.72 1.87 14.20
C ILE A 61 -9.08 0.47 13.68
N LEU A 62 -8.71 0.15 12.43
CA LEU A 62 -8.94 -1.17 11.86
C LEU A 62 -8.13 -2.27 12.54
N LEU A 63 -6.94 -1.94 13.04
CA LEU A 63 -6.05 -2.88 13.73
C LEU A 63 -6.50 -3.13 15.18
N LEU A 64 -7.10 -2.14 15.84
CA LEU A 64 -7.57 -2.21 17.23
C LEU A 64 -8.43 -3.45 17.56
N PRO A 65 -9.49 -3.81 16.80
CA PRO A 65 -10.25 -5.03 17.09
C PRO A 65 -9.42 -6.31 16.96
N PHE A 66 -8.43 -6.35 16.06
CA PHE A 66 -7.56 -7.53 15.91
C PHE A 66 -6.60 -7.71 17.08
N VAL A 67 -6.15 -6.62 17.72
CA VAL A 67 -5.33 -6.65 18.94
C VAL A 67 -6.07 -7.35 20.07
N PHE A 68 -7.37 -7.05 20.24
CA PHE A 68 -8.19 -7.73 21.23
C PHE A 68 -8.45 -9.19 20.88
N LEU A 69 -8.74 -9.50 19.60
CA LEU A 69 -9.04 -10.87 19.17
C LEU A 69 -7.83 -11.81 19.23
N HIS A 70 -6.61 -11.30 19.00
CA HIS A 70 -5.37 -12.10 19.08
C HIS A 70 -4.85 -12.29 20.50
N GLY A 71 -5.45 -11.62 21.50
CA GLY A 71 -5.02 -11.76 22.89
C GLY A 71 -3.68 -11.10 23.20
N GLU A 72 -3.31 -10.05 22.47
CA GLU A 72 -2.04 -9.33 22.65
C GLU A 72 -1.84 -8.81 24.09
N PHE A 73 -2.94 -8.56 24.82
CA PHE A 73 -2.89 -8.19 26.24
C PHE A 73 -2.33 -9.30 27.13
N SER A 74 -2.70 -10.55 26.87
CA SER A 74 -2.18 -11.69 27.62
C SER A 74 -0.70 -11.92 27.31
N ILE A 75 -0.30 -11.74 26.05
CA ILE A 75 1.11 -11.83 25.63
C ILE A 75 1.93 -10.74 26.31
N LEU A 76 1.42 -9.52 26.39
CA LEU A 76 2.09 -8.42 27.08
C LEU A 76 2.21 -8.69 28.58
N GLU A 77 1.17 -9.23 29.22
CA GLU A 77 1.18 -9.60 30.63
C GLU A 77 2.22 -10.69 30.93
N ASP A 78 2.29 -11.72 30.09
CA ASP A 78 3.31 -12.77 30.20
C ASP A 78 4.72 -12.19 30.06
N LEU A 79 4.91 -11.25 29.13
CA LEU A 79 6.21 -10.61 28.87
C LEU A 79 6.64 -9.68 30.02
N VAL A 80 5.69 -8.99 30.66
CA VAL A 80 5.94 -8.12 31.82
C VAL A 80 6.32 -8.94 33.06
N HIS A 81 5.80 -10.16 33.20
CA HIS A 81 6.15 -11.07 34.28
C HIS A 81 7.44 -11.86 34.03
N ASP A 82 7.98 -11.83 32.82
CA ASP A 82 9.28 -12.42 32.50
C ASP A 82 10.43 -11.55 33.05
N SER A 83 11.19 -12.11 34.00
CA SER A 83 12.34 -11.44 34.63
C SER A 83 13.47 -11.05 33.65
N THR A 84 13.46 -11.58 32.44
CA THR A 84 14.47 -11.30 31.40
C THR A 84 14.07 -10.18 30.45
N TRP A 85 12.82 -9.71 30.53
CA TRP A 85 12.31 -8.67 29.63
C TRP A 85 12.69 -7.25 30.11
N ASP A 86 13.23 -6.44 29.19
CA ASP A 86 13.50 -5.03 29.44
C ASP A 86 12.40 -4.14 28.83
N PRO A 87 11.53 -3.53 29.66
CA PRO A 87 10.47 -2.63 29.18
C PRO A 87 11.03 -1.42 28.44
N ASN A 88 12.25 -0.95 28.77
CA ASN A 88 12.83 0.21 28.11
C ASN A 88 13.17 -0.11 26.65
N VAL A 89 13.76 -1.27 26.39
CA VAL A 89 14.09 -1.71 25.03
C VAL A 89 12.80 -1.86 24.20
N TYR A 90 11.75 -2.43 24.79
CA TYR A 90 10.46 -2.55 24.12
C TYR A 90 9.82 -1.19 23.82
N LEU A 91 9.79 -0.27 24.78
CA LEU A 91 9.20 1.07 24.61
C LEU A 91 9.99 1.91 23.61
N TRP A 92 11.31 1.96 23.74
CA TRP A 92 12.17 2.69 22.79
C TRP A 92 12.16 2.07 21.40
N GLY A 93 12.18 0.74 21.31
CA GLY A 93 12.07 0.01 20.05
C GLY A 93 10.75 0.29 19.35
N THR A 94 9.63 0.19 20.06
CA THR A 94 8.29 0.46 19.51
C THR A 94 8.13 1.93 19.12
N LEU A 95 8.63 2.85 19.95
CA LEU A 95 8.58 4.29 19.68
C LEU A 95 9.40 4.66 18.44
N ILE A 96 10.65 4.20 18.34
CA ILE A 96 11.52 4.54 17.22
C ILE A 96 10.97 3.93 15.92
N THR A 97 10.53 2.68 15.95
CA THR A 97 9.88 2.04 14.80
C THR A 97 8.60 2.77 14.39
N GLY A 98 7.79 3.22 15.35
CA GLY A 98 6.58 4.01 15.10
C GLY A 98 6.87 5.35 14.42
N ILE A 99 7.86 6.10 14.92
CA ILE A 99 8.26 7.39 14.35
C ILE A 99 8.76 7.21 12.92
N PHE A 100 9.67 6.27 12.68
CA PHE A 100 10.17 6.00 11.32
C PHE A 100 9.07 5.47 10.40
N GLY A 101 8.15 4.65 10.90
CA GLY A 101 6.98 4.20 10.15
C GLY A 101 6.10 5.37 9.69
N PHE A 102 5.80 6.31 10.58
CA PHE A 102 5.07 7.53 10.24
C PHE A 102 5.81 8.40 9.23
N LEU A 103 7.11 8.64 9.42
CA LEU A 103 7.92 9.43 8.50
C LEU A 103 8.01 8.78 7.11
N LEU A 104 8.14 7.45 7.04
CA LEU A 104 8.13 6.70 5.79
C LEU A 104 6.77 6.80 5.07
N CYS A 105 5.67 6.85 5.81
CA CYS A 105 4.34 7.08 5.26
C CYS A 105 4.23 8.47 4.64
N VAL A 106 4.60 9.52 5.38
CA VAL A 106 4.59 10.91 4.90
C VAL A 106 5.51 11.08 3.69
N ALA A 107 6.73 10.55 3.75
CA ALA A 107 7.69 10.60 2.66
C ALA A 107 7.18 9.87 1.40
N GLY A 108 6.53 8.72 1.56
CA GLY A 108 5.91 7.98 0.45
C GLY A 108 4.80 8.79 -0.24
N LEU A 109 3.88 9.36 0.53
CA LEU A 109 2.80 10.19 0.00
C LEU A 109 3.33 11.47 -0.67
N LEU A 110 4.37 12.08 -0.10
CA LEU A 110 5.03 13.24 -0.70
C LEU A 110 5.72 12.85 -2.01
N SER A 111 6.41 11.71 -2.03
CA SER A 111 7.06 11.18 -3.23
C SER A 111 6.07 10.97 -4.37
N ILE A 112 4.89 10.38 -4.11
CA ILE A 112 3.82 10.23 -5.09
C ILE A 112 3.40 11.59 -5.68
N LYS A 113 3.32 12.62 -4.83
CA LYS A 113 2.86 13.96 -5.25
C LYS A 113 3.87 14.70 -6.13
N VAL A 114 5.17 14.50 -5.89
CA VAL A 114 6.24 15.29 -6.53
C VAL A 114 6.97 14.56 -7.65
N THR A 115 6.62 13.30 -7.93
CA THR A 115 7.30 12.48 -8.96
C THR A 115 6.35 12.06 -10.08
N SER A 116 6.90 11.72 -11.25
CA SER A 116 6.13 11.13 -12.35
C SER A 116 5.71 9.69 -11.99
N PRO A 117 4.62 9.14 -12.56
CA PRO A 117 4.21 7.75 -12.32
C PRO A 117 5.34 6.74 -12.55
N ILE A 118 6.21 6.97 -13.55
CA ILE A 118 7.36 6.11 -13.85
C ILE A 118 8.44 6.21 -12.80
N THR A 119 8.83 7.44 -12.45
CA THR A 119 9.84 7.68 -11.42
C THR A 119 9.37 7.12 -10.08
N HIS A 120 8.10 7.34 -9.72
CA HIS A 120 7.50 6.80 -8.50
C HIS A 120 7.57 5.27 -8.47
N MET A 121 7.23 4.60 -9.57
CA MET A 121 7.26 3.14 -9.64
C MET A 121 8.68 2.56 -9.63
N PHE A 122 9.64 3.21 -10.29
CA PHE A 122 11.05 2.81 -10.23
C PHE A 122 11.61 2.96 -8.80
N SER A 123 11.37 4.11 -8.16
CA SER A 123 11.80 4.35 -6.77
C SER A 123 11.15 3.37 -5.80
N SER A 124 9.87 3.03 -6.01
CA SER A 124 9.17 2.00 -5.24
C SER A 124 9.80 0.61 -5.42
N ALA A 125 10.11 0.22 -6.66
CA ALA A 125 10.80 -1.04 -6.94
C ALA A 125 12.19 -1.11 -6.30
N ALA A 126 12.98 -0.04 -6.41
CA ALA A 126 14.30 0.05 -5.80
C ALA A 126 14.23 -0.10 -4.27
N ARG A 127 13.24 0.54 -3.61
CA ARG A 127 12.99 0.37 -2.17
C ARG A 127 12.72 -1.09 -1.82
N THR A 128 11.86 -1.79 -2.56
CA THR A 128 11.55 -3.21 -2.30
C THR A 128 12.76 -4.11 -2.49
N VAL A 129 13.59 -3.85 -3.50
CA VAL A 129 14.84 -4.62 -3.74
C VAL A 129 15.82 -4.41 -2.59
N ILE A 130 16.06 -3.16 -2.17
CA ILE A 130 16.93 -2.85 -1.04
C ILE A 130 16.41 -3.50 0.24
N GLN A 131 15.10 -3.41 0.50
CA GLN A 131 14.46 -4.04 1.66
C GLN A 131 14.66 -5.57 1.65
N THR A 132 14.54 -6.21 0.49
CA THR A 132 14.75 -7.66 0.35
C THR A 132 16.21 -8.04 0.62
N VAL A 133 17.16 -7.30 0.03
CA VAL A 133 18.60 -7.54 0.22
C VAL A 133 19.00 -7.34 1.69
N LEU A 134 18.52 -6.26 2.31
CA LEU A 134 18.76 -6.01 3.73
C LEU A 134 18.14 -7.07 4.63
N GLY A 135 16.94 -7.57 4.30
CA GLY A 135 16.30 -8.65 5.03
C GLY A 135 17.12 -9.94 4.98
N VAL A 136 17.59 -10.32 3.79
CA VAL A 136 18.45 -11.49 3.60
C VAL A 136 19.76 -11.36 4.37
N TRP A 137 20.39 -10.18 4.30
CA TRP A 137 21.67 -9.94 4.95
C TRP A 137 21.57 -9.88 6.47
N LEU A 138 20.55 -9.20 7.01
CA LEU A 138 20.38 -9.01 8.45
C LEU A 138 19.82 -10.25 9.16
N PHE A 139 18.87 -10.95 8.54
CA PHE A 139 18.21 -12.13 9.13
C PHE A 139 18.81 -13.46 8.66
N ASN A 140 19.86 -13.43 7.83
CA ASN A 140 20.48 -14.61 7.21
C ASN A 140 19.44 -15.52 6.50
N ASP A 141 18.44 -14.90 5.86
CA ASP A 141 17.37 -15.62 5.16
C ASP A 141 17.84 -16.20 3.82
N ILE A 142 17.25 -17.31 3.39
CA ILE A 142 17.66 -18.02 2.17
C ILE A 142 16.84 -17.52 0.98
N LEU A 143 17.39 -16.56 0.24
CA LEU A 143 16.83 -16.13 -1.04
C LEU A 143 17.29 -17.03 -2.18
N SER A 144 16.45 -17.99 -2.56
CA SER A 144 16.73 -18.86 -3.72
C SER A 144 16.79 -18.06 -5.03
N SER A 145 17.65 -18.48 -5.97
CA SER A 145 17.77 -17.88 -7.30
C SER A 145 16.44 -17.81 -8.07
N ASN A 146 15.60 -18.84 -7.94
CA ASN A 146 14.29 -18.90 -8.59
C ASN A 146 13.33 -17.80 -8.06
N ARG A 147 13.36 -17.52 -6.75
CA ARG A 147 12.58 -16.43 -6.12
C ARG A 147 13.09 -15.07 -6.57
N ALA A 148 14.41 -14.89 -6.57
CA ALA A 148 15.03 -13.65 -7.05
C ALA A 148 14.70 -13.36 -8.52
N ALA A 149 14.79 -14.37 -9.39
CA ALA A 149 14.42 -14.26 -10.80
C ALA A 149 12.94 -13.92 -10.99
N SER A 150 12.05 -14.54 -10.22
CA SER A 150 10.60 -14.26 -10.27
C SER A 150 10.29 -12.82 -9.86
N ILE A 151 10.88 -12.33 -8.76
CA ILE A 151 10.73 -10.95 -8.29
C ILE A 151 11.24 -9.99 -9.36
N LEU A 152 12.42 -10.24 -9.92
CA LEU A 152 13.02 -9.38 -10.95
C LEU A 152 12.17 -9.33 -12.22
N LEU A 153 11.64 -10.47 -12.67
CA LEU A 153 10.73 -10.54 -13.82
C LEU A 153 9.46 -9.71 -13.59
N ILE A 154 8.82 -9.86 -12.43
CA ILE A 154 7.60 -9.12 -12.07
C ILE A 154 7.86 -7.62 -12.01
N LEU A 155 8.98 -7.21 -11.38
CA LEU A 155 9.37 -5.80 -11.28
C LEU A 155 9.63 -5.18 -12.67
N LEU A 156 10.44 -5.85 -13.50
CA LEU A 156 10.74 -5.38 -14.85
C LEU A 156 9.49 -5.30 -15.72
N GLY A 157 8.64 -6.34 -15.69
CA GLY A 157 7.38 -6.36 -16.44
C GLY A 157 6.45 -5.23 -16.02
N THR A 158 6.31 -4.99 -14.72
CA THR A 158 5.46 -3.92 -14.17
C THR A 158 5.98 -2.53 -14.55
N MET A 159 7.29 -2.30 -14.47
CA MET A 159 7.91 -1.04 -14.89
C MET A 159 7.76 -0.81 -16.40
N TYR A 160 7.99 -1.85 -17.22
CA TYR A 160 7.87 -1.77 -18.67
C TYR A 160 6.43 -1.47 -19.12
N TYR A 161 5.45 -2.17 -18.54
CA TYR A 161 4.03 -1.90 -18.79
C TYR A 161 3.66 -0.46 -18.45
N THR A 162 4.09 0.00 -17.26
CA THR A 162 3.81 1.37 -16.83
C THR A 162 4.45 2.38 -17.78
N TRP A 163 5.68 2.14 -18.23
CA TRP A 163 6.37 3.01 -19.18
C TRP A 163 5.58 3.18 -20.48
N ILE A 164 5.13 2.07 -21.10
CA ILE A 164 4.29 2.12 -22.29
C ILE A 164 3.00 2.92 -22.01
N LYS A 165 2.30 2.61 -20.92
CA LYS A 165 1.04 3.28 -20.58
C LYS A 165 1.22 4.78 -20.31
N SER A 166 2.32 5.15 -19.67
CA SER A 166 2.66 6.55 -19.41
C SER A 166 3.00 7.31 -20.70
N ALA A 167 3.66 6.64 -21.65
CA ALA A 167 3.98 7.21 -22.95
C ALA A 167 2.72 7.40 -23.82
N GLU A 168 1.76 6.48 -23.77
CA GLU A 168 0.44 6.65 -24.41
C GLU A 168 -0.33 7.84 -23.84
N THR A 169 -0.29 8.02 -22.52
CA THR A 169 -1.01 9.08 -21.82
C THR A 169 -0.33 10.45 -21.96
N ALA A 170 0.95 10.48 -22.35
CA ALA A 170 1.71 11.68 -22.67
C ALA A 170 1.47 12.21 -24.10
N GLY A 171 0.63 11.55 -24.91
CA GLY A 171 0.06 12.12 -26.13
C GLY A 171 -0.76 13.40 -25.84
N PRO A 172 -1.03 14.24 -26.87
CA PRO A 172 -1.54 15.61 -26.67
C PRO A 172 -2.76 15.62 -25.75
N PRO A 173 -2.86 16.63 -24.84
CA PRO A 173 -3.80 16.60 -23.74
C PRO A 173 -5.19 16.31 -24.28
N ALA A 174 -5.80 15.22 -23.82
CA ALA A 174 -7.21 14.98 -24.05
C ALA A 174 -7.94 16.24 -23.58
N SER A 175 -8.56 16.94 -24.52
CA SER A 175 -9.35 18.14 -24.27
C SER A 175 -10.19 17.87 -23.04
N ARG A 176 -9.96 18.64 -21.99
CA ARG A 176 -10.81 18.76 -20.81
C ARG A 176 -12.25 18.74 -21.32
N ARG A 177 -12.98 17.63 -21.15
CA ARG A 177 -14.36 17.53 -21.61
C ARG A 177 -15.12 18.68 -20.93
N PRO A 178 -15.65 19.66 -21.66
CA PRO A 178 -16.28 20.84 -21.06
C PRO A 178 -17.74 20.53 -20.72
N ASN A 179 -17.98 19.50 -19.90
CA ASN A 179 -19.35 19.03 -19.60
C ASN A 179 -19.74 19.08 -18.12
N ASP A 180 -19.05 19.83 -17.27
CA ASP A 180 -19.55 20.14 -15.92
C ASP A 180 -20.24 21.53 -15.88
N VAL A 181 -20.91 21.92 -16.98
CA VAL A 181 -21.74 23.14 -17.04
C VAL A 181 -23.15 22.89 -16.47
N GLU A 182 -23.56 21.63 -16.26
CA GLU A 182 -24.85 21.28 -15.66
C GLU A 182 -24.91 21.47 -14.13
N ALA A 183 -23.78 21.73 -13.46
CA ALA A 183 -23.78 22.07 -12.02
C ALA A 183 -24.07 23.55 -11.72
N LEU A 184 -24.27 24.39 -12.75
CA LEU A 184 -24.52 25.83 -12.61
C LEU A 184 -25.91 26.29 -13.12
N GLY A 185 -26.78 25.36 -13.50
CA GLY A 185 -28.06 25.67 -14.17
C GLY A 185 -29.34 25.49 -13.36
N ASN A 186 -29.29 25.28 -12.03
CA ASN A 186 -30.51 25.08 -11.22
C ASN A 186 -30.78 26.20 -10.19
N GLY A 187 -30.46 27.44 -10.55
CA GLY A 187 -30.65 28.59 -9.67
C GLY A 187 -31.17 29.80 -10.43
N ARG A 188 -32.50 29.86 -10.56
CA ARG A 188 -33.32 30.97 -11.08
C ARG A 188 -33.32 31.10 -12.61
N ASP A 189 -34.46 30.78 -13.20
CA ASP A 189 -35.20 31.73 -14.03
C ASP A 189 -36.67 31.30 -14.12
N GLY A 190 -37.48 31.92 -13.26
CA GLY A 190 -38.92 32.02 -13.49
C GLY A 190 -39.15 33.00 -14.63
N ILE A 191 -39.78 32.48 -15.69
CA ILE A 191 -40.07 33.07 -16.99
C ILE A 191 -40.71 34.48 -16.92
N PRO A 192 -40.49 35.34 -17.94
CA PRO A 192 -40.91 36.75 -17.99
C PRO A 192 -42.42 36.88 -18.13
N LYS A 193 -43.02 37.93 -17.55
CA LYS A 193 -44.36 38.36 -17.93
C LYS A 193 -44.29 39.31 -19.12
N ASP A 194 -45.04 38.93 -20.15
CA ASP A 194 -45.31 39.66 -21.39
C ASP A 194 -45.73 41.11 -21.17
N SER A 195 -45.28 41.93 -22.12
CA SER A 195 -45.83 43.23 -22.45
C SER A 195 -47.03 43.02 -23.37
N ASP A 196 -48.22 43.50 -22.98
CA ASP A 196 -49.33 43.79 -23.88
C ASP A 196 -50.19 44.89 -23.23
N GLY A 197 -50.40 46.01 -23.94
CA GLY A 197 -51.45 47.02 -23.67
C GLY A 197 -51.04 48.25 -22.86
#